data_AF-A0A2D6NBQ9-F1
#
_entry.id   AF-A0A2D6NBQ9-F1
#
_cell.length_a   1.000
_cell.length_b   1.000
_cell.length_c   1.000
_cell.angle_alpha   90.00
_cell.angle_beta   90.00
_cell.angle_gamma   90.00
#
_symmetry.space_group_name_H-M   'P 1'
#
loop_
_entity.id
_entity.type
_entity.pdbx_description
1 polymer ?
#
loop_
_entity_poly.entity_id
_entity_poly.type
_entity_poly.pdbx_seq_one_letter_code
_entity_poly.pdbx_strand_id
1 'polypeptide(L)'
;MSEKFCKKCNRESIYGICEICGGKNEKKVFCRMCNKEIEGEKCEMHDLGSGFKTGRIDMKHYYEKAREKLGVLRVEVPELIKGVRGTSSGDHDLENLVKGLLRAKYKLCVNKDGTIRYDMTELPLSHFKPREIEVGVERLRELGYEKDCYGKKLERDDQILELKPHDVLLPCNVKSGDERADDLFINITKFVDDLLEKFYGLDRFFNVESREDLIGQLGVCMAPHNCAGVICRIVGFTKVQGLVASPYLHAAMRRDCDGDEAAIMLLMDVLINFSRKFLPSHRGGTQDAPLVLNGKIYAREVDDQILDFELVDYYPLELYEKAEKGLHSSEVEIEMVKQRIGRGEDPYINTGFTHDTDNFNLGAVCSSYKTLPTMRDKVESQMVLCSKLRCVDQGDVARLIIDRHFMRDLKGNLRKFTQQSFRCGRCNEIYRRVPLDGKCSKCHNPKLIFTISYGSIVKYMEPAMDLVKNFNVPEYIGQDLVLTKRYIESIFGKDNEKQESIDKWF
;
A
#
# COMPACT_ATOMS: atom_id res chain seq x y z
N MET A 1 -12.37 -3.54 -25.12
CA MET A 1 -13.52 -3.08 -24.30
C MET A 1 -14.68 -4.03 -24.52
N SER A 2 -15.45 -4.35 -23.49
CA SER A 2 -16.72 -5.06 -23.68
C SER A 2 -17.74 -4.13 -24.32
N GLU A 3 -18.30 -4.52 -25.46
CA GLU A 3 -19.37 -3.77 -26.12
C GLU A 3 -20.73 -4.37 -25.77
N LYS A 4 -21.67 -3.48 -25.51
CA LYS A 4 -23.02 -3.79 -25.09
C LYS A 4 -24.00 -2.98 -25.92
N PHE A 5 -25.22 -3.46 -26.06
CA PHE A 5 -26.22 -2.85 -26.92
C PHE A 5 -27.50 -2.53 -26.17
N CYS A 6 -27.99 -1.31 -26.32
CA CYS A 6 -29.27 -0.90 -25.80
C CYS A 6 -30.37 -1.08 -26.85
N LYS A 7 -31.26 -2.06 -26.67
CA LYS A 7 -32.42 -2.27 -27.55
C LYS A 7 -33.38 -1.08 -27.59
N LYS A 8 -33.53 -0.36 -26.47
CA LYS A 8 -34.45 0.79 -26.36
C LYS A 8 -33.94 2.03 -27.12
N CYS A 9 -32.64 2.29 -27.06
CA CYS A 9 -32.02 3.46 -27.71
C CYS A 9 -31.40 3.14 -29.07
N ASN A 10 -31.36 1.86 -29.46
CA ASN A 10 -30.72 1.36 -30.68
C ASN A 10 -29.26 1.84 -30.80
N ARG A 11 -28.50 1.78 -29.70
CA ARG A 11 -27.13 2.29 -29.61
C ARG A 11 -26.20 1.33 -28.89
N GLU A 12 -24.93 1.36 -29.31
CA GLU A 12 -23.83 0.69 -28.62
C GLU A 12 -23.42 1.50 -27.38
N SER A 13 -23.09 0.78 -26.31
CA SER A 13 -22.64 1.32 -25.03
C SER A 13 -21.55 0.43 -24.45
N ILE A 14 -20.72 1.00 -23.59
CA ILE A 14 -19.70 0.27 -22.83
C ILE A 14 -20.23 -0.24 -21.47
N TYR A 15 -21.40 0.23 -21.04
CA TYR A 15 -21.97 -0.07 -19.72
C TYR A 15 -23.03 -1.16 -19.77
N GLY A 16 -23.22 -1.87 -18.65
CA GLY A 16 -24.29 -2.86 -18.47
C GLY A 16 -25.70 -2.25 -18.43
N ILE A 17 -25.79 -0.96 -18.13
CA ILE A 17 -27.02 -0.18 -18.07
C ILE A 17 -26.82 1.02 -18.98
N CYS A 18 -27.79 1.29 -19.87
CA CYS A 18 -27.75 2.42 -20.78
C CYS A 18 -27.76 3.75 -20.01
N GLU A 19 -26.79 4.60 -20.32
CA GLU A 19 -26.62 5.92 -19.73
C GLU A 19 -27.70 6.94 -20.13
N ILE A 20 -28.54 6.61 -21.12
CA ILE A 20 -29.60 7.48 -21.64
C ILE A 20 -30.97 7.08 -21.08
N CYS A 21 -31.33 5.79 -21.19
CA CYS A 21 -32.69 5.32 -20.84
C CYS A 21 -32.75 4.44 -19.58
N GLY A 22 -31.62 4.09 -18.97
CA GLY A 22 -31.56 3.20 -17.80
C GLY A 22 -31.90 1.72 -18.09
N GLY A 23 -32.13 1.35 -19.35
CA GLY A 23 -32.38 -0.04 -19.74
C GLY A 23 -31.13 -0.92 -19.60
N LYS A 24 -31.32 -2.22 -19.34
CA LYS A 24 -30.23 -3.20 -19.34
C LYS A 24 -29.71 -3.40 -20.77
N ASN A 25 -28.40 -3.30 -20.96
CA ASN A 25 -27.76 -3.54 -22.23
C ASN A 25 -27.36 -5.02 -22.38
N GLU A 26 -27.45 -5.53 -23.59
CA GLU A 26 -27.07 -6.91 -23.92
C GLU A 26 -25.61 -6.97 -24.36
N LYS A 27 -24.85 -7.96 -23.90
CA LYS A 27 -23.43 -8.11 -24.24
C LYS A 27 -23.31 -8.64 -25.67
N LYS A 28 -22.51 -7.97 -26.50
CA LYS A 28 -22.20 -8.45 -27.85
C LYS A 28 -20.98 -9.39 -27.82
N VAL A 29 -21.01 -10.42 -28.64
CA VAL A 29 -19.91 -11.36 -28.84
C VAL A 29 -19.31 -11.14 -30.22
N PHE A 30 -17.98 -11.14 -30.32
CA PHE A 30 -17.25 -10.91 -31.55
C PHE A 30 -16.28 -12.05 -31.85
N CYS A 31 -16.09 -12.37 -33.13
CA CYS A 31 -15.05 -13.29 -33.56
C CYS A 31 -13.69 -12.59 -33.58
N ARG A 32 -12.67 -13.18 -32.95
CA ARG A 32 -11.30 -12.61 -32.91
C ARG A 32 -10.59 -12.58 -34.28
N MET A 33 -11.02 -13.40 -35.23
CA MET A 33 -10.40 -13.47 -36.56
C MET A 33 -11.12 -12.59 -37.59
N CYS A 34 -12.44 -12.72 -37.71
CA CYS A 34 -13.19 -11.97 -38.73
C CYS A 34 -13.78 -10.64 -38.23
N ASN A 35 -13.66 -10.33 -36.93
CA ASN A 35 -14.21 -9.13 -36.28
C ASN A 35 -15.72 -8.91 -36.48
N LYS A 36 -16.47 -9.95 -36.89
CA LYS A 36 -17.92 -9.91 -37.02
C LYS A 36 -18.59 -10.16 -35.68
N GLU A 37 -19.74 -9.50 -35.47
CA GLU A 37 -20.68 -9.78 -34.39
C GLU A 37 -21.29 -11.17 -34.59
N ILE A 38 -21.52 -11.88 -33.49
CA ILE A 38 -22.02 -13.26 -33.47
C ILE A 38 -23.25 -13.29 -32.54
N GLU A 39 -24.32 -13.94 -32.97
CA GLU A 39 -25.54 -14.12 -32.18
C GLU A 39 -25.42 -15.24 -31.12
N GLY A 40 -24.34 -16.03 -31.15
CA GLY A 40 -24.03 -17.11 -30.20
C GLY A 40 -22.67 -16.95 -29.50
N GLU A 41 -22.25 -17.98 -28.76
CA GLU A 41 -20.99 -17.95 -27.99
C GLU A 41 -19.73 -18.05 -28.87
N LYS A 42 -19.83 -18.67 -30.04
CA LYS A 42 -18.70 -18.96 -30.92
C LYS A 42 -19.03 -18.74 -32.38
N CYS A 43 -18.02 -18.36 -33.16
CA CYS A 43 -18.16 -18.17 -34.61
C CYS A 43 -18.25 -19.51 -35.32
N GLU A 44 -19.28 -19.72 -36.16
CA GLU A 44 -19.46 -20.95 -36.92
C GLU A 44 -18.25 -21.33 -37.80
N MET A 45 -17.51 -20.33 -38.30
CA MET A 45 -16.33 -20.56 -39.15
C MET A 45 -15.01 -20.76 -38.40
N HIS A 46 -14.88 -20.24 -37.17
CA HIS A 46 -13.58 -20.19 -36.48
C HIS A 46 -13.60 -20.81 -35.07
N ASP A 47 -14.77 -21.25 -34.58
CA ASP A 47 -15.02 -21.76 -33.22
C ASP A 47 -14.47 -20.85 -32.09
N LEU A 48 -14.40 -19.55 -32.36
CA LEU A 48 -13.86 -18.53 -31.45
C LEU A 48 -14.89 -17.42 -31.19
N GLY A 49 -15.02 -17.02 -29.93
CA GLY A 49 -15.84 -15.90 -29.49
C GLY A 49 -15.15 -15.09 -28.39
N SER A 50 -15.37 -13.77 -28.40
CA SER A 50 -14.78 -12.84 -27.45
C SER A 50 -15.82 -11.80 -27.06
N GLY A 51 -16.02 -11.60 -25.76
CA GLY A 51 -16.97 -10.60 -25.22
C GLY A 51 -16.48 -9.14 -25.29
N PHE A 52 -15.36 -8.91 -25.99
CA PHE A 52 -14.70 -7.62 -26.13
C PHE A 52 -13.99 -7.51 -27.47
N LYS A 53 -13.83 -6.28 -27.96
CA LYS A 53 -12.99 -5.92 -29.12
C LYS A 53 -12.21 -4.63 -28.88
N THR A 54 -11.24 -4.36 -29.76
CA THR A 54 -10.54 -3.07 -29.82
C THR A 54 -11.38 -2.11 -30.66
N GLY A 55 -11.73 -0.95 -30.10
CA GLY A 55 -12.59 0.02 -30.76
C GLY A 55 -12.31 1.44 -30.29
N ARG A 56 -12.92 2.41 -30.96
CA ARG A 56 -12.89 3.82 -30.55
C ARG A 56 -14.00 4.07 -29.55
N ILE A 57 -13.69 4.79 -28.46
CA ILE A 57 -14.67 5.22 -27.47
C ILE A 57 -14.86 6.72 -27.61
N ASP A 58 -16.10 7.17 -27.75
CA ASP A 58 -16.43 8.59 -27.64
C ASP A 58 -16.46 9.01 -26.17
N MET A 59 -15.29 9.33 -25.64
CA MET A 59 -15.14 9.74 -24.24
C MET A 59 -15.90 11.04 -23.94
N LYS A 60 -16.11 11.91 -24.93
CA LYS A 60 -16.83 13.17 -24.74
C LYS A 60 -18.28 12.90 -24.41
N HIS A 61 -18.94 11.99 -25.14
CA HIS A 61 -20.32 11.57 -24.84
C HIS A 61 -20.47 11.03 -23.42
N TYR A 62 -19.62 10.06 -23.03
CA TYR A 62 -19.71 9.45 -21.69
C TYR A 62 -19.39 10.44 -20.57
N TYR A 63 -18.44 11.34 -20.77
CA TYR A 63 -18.12 12.40 -19.82
C TYR A 63 -19.30 13.35 -19.61
N GLU A 64 -19.91 13.84 -20.69
CA GLU A 64 -21.07 14.74 -20.60
C GLU A 64 -22.25 14.04 -19.92
N LYS A 65 -22.54 12.78 -20.27
CA LYS A 65 -23.63 12.01 -19.65
C LYS A 65 -23.38 11.72 -18.17
N ALA A 66 -22.14 11.41 -17.80
CA ALA A 66 -21.79 11.21 -16.40
C ALA A 66 -21.92 12.52 -15.60
N ARG A 67 -21.54 13.66 -16.20
CA ARG A 67 -21.70 14.99 -15.59
C ARG A 67 -23.17 15.36 -15.41
N GLU A 68 -23.99 15.18 -16.46
CA GLU A 68 -25.45 15.41 -16.42
C GLU A 68 -26.10 14.58 -15.32
N LYS A 69 -25.73 13.28 -15.21
CA LYS A 69 -26.27 12.39 -14.18
C LYS A 69 -25.91 12.83 -12.77
N LEU A 70 -24.74 13.42 -12.56
CA LEU A 70 -24.32 13.96 -11.28
C LEU A 70 -24.92 15.34 -10.96
N GLY A 71 -25.51 16.02 -11.94
CA GLY A 71 -26.01 17.39 -11.78
C GLY A 71 -24.92 18.43 -11.52
N VAL A 72 -23.65 18.13 -11.82
CA VAL A 72 -22.52 19.02 -11.53
C VAL A 72 -22.18 19.92 -12.72
N LEU A 73 -21.76 21.14 -12.43
CA LEU A 73 -21.31 22.07 -13.47
C LEU A 73 -19.91 21.68 -13.98
N ARG A 74 -19.55 22.09 -15.20
CA ARG A 74 -18.20 21.81 -15.76
C ARG A 74 -17.07 22.34 -14.87
N VAL A 75 -17.29 23.48 -14.22
CA VAL A 75 -16.32 24.13 -13.33
C VAL A 75 -16.11 23.39 -12.01
N GLU A 76 -17.04 22.53 -11.62
CA GLU A 76 -16.97 21.73 -10.38
C GLU A 76 -16.24 20.40 -10.60
N VAL A 77 -16.01 20.03 -11.85
CA VAL A 77 -15.29 18.80 -12.19
C VAL A 77 -13.79 19.09 -12.16
N PRO A 78 -12.99 18.26 -11.48
CA PRO A 78 -11.53 18.42 -11.48
C PRO A 78 -10.94 18.44 -12.90
N GLU A 79 -9.90 19.25 -13.09
CA GLU A 79 -9.22 19.40 -14.39
C GLU A 79 -8.64 18.07 -14.91
N LEU A 80 -8.21 17.19 -14.00
CA LEU A 80 -7.57 15.93 -14.32
C LEU A 80 -8.31 14.75 -13.68
N ILE A 81 -8.83 13.87 -14.54
CA ILE A 81 -9.37 12.57 -14.14
C ILE A 81 -8.44 11.51 -14.70
N LYS A 82 -7.72 10.82 -13.81
CA LYS A 82 -6.79 9.75 -14.20
C LYS A 82 -7.59 8.47 -14.48
N GLY A 83 -7.35 7.87 -15.64
CA GLY A 83 -7.90 6.56 -16.01
C GLY A 83 -6.79 5.52 -16.18
N VAL A 84 -7.20 4.28 -16.48
CA VAL A 84 -6.26 3.21 -16.85
C VAL A 84 -5.86 3.31 -18.32
N ARG A 85 -4.62 2.93 -18.66
CA ARG A 85 -4.17 2.87 -20.08
C ARG A 85 -4.90 1.79 -20.89
N GLY A 86 -5.33 0.73 -20.21
CA GLY A 86 -6.10 -0.38 -20.76
C GLY A 86 -6.56 -1.28 -19.62
N THR A 87 -7.67 -1.98 -19.83
CA THR A 87 -8.20 -2.95 -18.86
C THR A 87 -7.40 -4.25 -18.91
N SER A 88 -7.15 -4.85 -17.75
CA SER A 88 -6.44 -6.12 -17.59
C SER A 88 -7.35 -7.28 -17.20
N SER A 89 -8.64 -7.02 -16.99
CA SER A 89 -9.65 -8.03 -16.66
C SER A 89 -10.06 -8.84 -17.88
N GLY A 90 -10.46 -10.10 -17.67
CA GLY A 90 -10.71 -11.04 -18.76
C GLY A 90 -11.81 -10.63 -19.73
N ASP A 91 -12.84 -9.96 -19.21
CA ASP A 91 -13.96 -9.45 -20.01
C ASP A 91 -13.78 -8.00 -20.46
N HIS A 92 -12.74 -7.31 -19.99
CA HIS A 92 -12.51 -5.88 -20.25
C HIS A 92 -13.75 -5.01 -19.97
N ASP A 93 -14.50 -5.35 -18.91
CA ASP A 93 -15.59 -4.53 -18.38
C ASP A 93 -15.05 -3.21 -17.84
N LEU A 94 -15.81 -2.13 -18.05
CA LEU A 94 -15.45 -0.79 -17.62
C LEU A 94 -16.35 -0.33 -16.47
N GLU A 95 -15.73 0.29 -15.48
CA GLU A 95 -16.46 0.96 -14.41
C GLU A 95 -17.20 2.20 -14.95
N ASN A 96 -18.35 2.53 -14.35
CA ASN A 96 -19.10 3.71 -14.74
C ASN A 96 -18.30 4.99 -14.43
N LEU A 97 -18.19 5.89 -15.41
CA LEU A 97 -17.39 7.11 -15.30
C LEU A 97 -17.90 8.06 -14.21
N VAL A 98 -19.18 7.97 -13.83
CA VAL A 98 -19.73 8.71 -12.67
C VAL A 98 -18.91 8.42 -11.41
N LYS A 99 -18.53 7.16 -11.16
CA LYS A 99 -17.69 6.79 -10.01
C LYS A 99 -16.32 7.44 -10.11
N GLY A 100 -15.70 7.44 -11.29
CA GLY A 100 -14.42 8.09 -11.55
C GLY A 100 -14.45 9.61 -11.33
N LEU A 101 -15.53 10.29 -11.74
CA LEU A 101 -15.75 11.71 -11.50
C LEU A 101 -15.86 12.03 -10.02
N LEU A 102 -16.67 11.27 -9.28
CA LEU A 102 -16.82 11.45 -7.84
C LEU A 102 -15.51 11.18 -7.10
N ARG A 103 -14.78 10.10 -7.43
CA ARG A 103 -13.46 9.84 -6.84
C ARG A 103 -12.49 11.00 -7.09
N ALA A 104 -12.44 11.52 -8.32
CA ALA A 104 -11.60 12.67 -8.62
C ALA A 104 -11.99 13.92 -7.81
N LYS A 105 -13.29 14.18 -7.65
CA LYS A 105 -13.82 15.29 -6.83
C LYS A 105 -13.30 15.25 -5.39
N TYR A 106 -13.25 14.05 -4.81
CA TYR A 106 -12.76 13.80 -3.45
C TYR A 106 -11.27 13.42 -3.38
N LYS A 107 -10.51 13.57 -4.48
CA LYS A 107 -9.09 13.23 -4.59
C LYS A 107 -8.74 11.78 -4.23
N LEU A 108 -9.69 10.85 -4.40
CA LEU A 108 -9.53 9.44 -4.07
C LEU A 108 -8.88 8.65 -5.20
N CYS A 109 -7.97 7.75 -4.84
CA CYS A 109 -7.39 6.78 -5.75
C CYS A 109 -8.14 5.44 -5.65
N VAL A 110 -8.28 4.74 -6.78
CA VAL A 110 -8.96 3.44 -6.85
C VAL A 110 -7.96 2.32 -7.11
N ASN A 111 -8.14 1.19 -6.45
CA ASN A 111 -7.38 -0.01 -6.72
C ASN A 111 -8.00 -0.85 -7.87
N LYS A 112 -7.29 -1.88 -8.32
CA LYS A 112 -7.65 -2.72 -9.48
C LYS A 112 -9.02 -3.38 -9.37
N ASP A 113 -9.51 -3.61 -8.16
CA ASP A 113 -10.79 -4.26 -7.87
C ASP A 113 -11.97 -3.31 -7.69
N GLY A 114 -11.73 -1.99 -7.77
CA GLY A 114 -12.73 -0.93 -7.59
C GLY A 114 -12.78 -0.32 -6.20
N THR A 115 -12.07 -0.90 -5.22
CA THR A 115 -12.03 -0.43 -3.83
C THR A 115 -11.03 0.71 -3.61
N ILE A 116 -11.18 1.44 -2.51
CA ILE A 116 -10.24 2.45 -2.04
C ILE A 116 -9.54 1.94 -0.79
N ARG A 117 -8.20 1.96 -0.79
CA ARG A 117 -7.35 1.37 0.26
C ARG A 117 -6.47 2.42 0.91
N TYR A 118 -6.23 2.23 2.20
CA TYR A 118 -5.16 2.90 2.93
C TYR A 118 -4.18 1.85 3.43
N ASP A 119 -2.97 1.86 2.89
CA ASP A 119 -1.89 0.93 3.25
C ASP A 119 -1.03 1.50 4.38
N MET A 120 -0.67 0.68 5.36
CA MET A 120 0.06 1.09 6.57
C MET A 120 0.77 -0.11 7.22
N THR A 121 1.84 0.13 7.98
CA THR A 121 2.56 -0.93 8.71
C THR A 121 1.77 -1.43 9.91
N GLU A 122 1.85 -2.71 10.23
CA GLU A 122 1.12 -3.30 11.35
C GLU A 122 1.74 -2.98 12.71
N LEU A 123 0.91 -2.67 13.69
CA LEU A 123 1.31 -2.45 15.07
C LEU A 123 0.31 -3.15 16.02
N PRO A 124 0.74 -4.15 16.80
CA PRO A 124 -0.14 -4.80 17.75
C PRO A 124 -0.35 -3.95 19.00
N LEU A 125 -1.57 -3.92 19.53
CA LEU A 125 -1.94 -3.28 20.79
C LEU A 125 -2.98 -4.10 21.53
N SER A 126 -2.73 -4.41 22.81
CA SER A 126 -3.70 -5.10 23.68
C SER A 126 -4.54 -4.12 24.49
N HIS A 127 -3.95 -3.01 24.95
CA HIS A 127 -4.59 -2.07 25.85
C HIS A 127 -4.35 -0.62 25.43
N PHE A 128 -5.27 0.28 25.80
CA PHE A 128 -5.16 1.70 25.51
C PHE A 128 -5.82 2.56 26.59
N LYS A 129 -5.41 3.82 26.69
CA LYS A 129 -6.08 4.86 27.47
C LYS A 129 -6.90 5.75 26.52
N PRO A 130 -8.13 6.16 26.86
CA PRO A 130 -8.95 7.03 25.99
C PRO A 130 -8.20 8.28 25.48
N ARG A 131 -7.37 8.90 26.34
CA ARG A 131 -6.54 10.07 25.98
C ARG A 131 -5.51 9.79 24.87
N GLU A 132 -5.06 8.55 24.71
CA GLU A 132 -4.06 8.18 23.70
C GLU A 132 -4.66 8.05 22.31
N ILE A 133 -5.96 7.74 22.24
CA ILE A 133 -6.67 7.50 20.98
C ILE A 133 -7.51 8.70 20.53
N GLU A 134 -7.44 9.80 21.29
CA GLU A 134 -8.16 11.05 21.07
C GLU A 134 -9.69 10.89 21.00
N VAL A 135 -10.26 9.99 21.82
CA VAL A 135 -11.72 9.75 21.90
C VAL A 135 -12.24 9.94 23.31
N GLY A 136 -13.39 10.62 23.42
CA GLY A 136 -14.06 10.87 24.68
C GLY A 136 -14.60 9.60 25.34
N VAL A 137 -14.59 9.59 26.67
CA VAL A 137 -15.06 8.45 27.49
C VAL A 137 -16.51 8.07 27.18
N GLU A 138 -17.39 9.04 26.98
CA GLU A 138 -18.81 8.79 26.67
C GLU A 138 -18.97 8.02 25.36
N ARG A 139 -18.22 8.41 24.33
CA ARG A 139 -18.23 7.73 23.03
C ARG A 139 -17.73 6.29 23.13
N LEU A 140 -16.71 6.03 23.96
CA LEU A 140 -16.24 4.66 24.19
C LEU A 140 -17.29 3.80 24.93
N ARG A 141 -18.03 4.39 25.88
CA ARG A 141 -19.15 3.69 26.53
C ARG A 141 -20.23 3.29 25.52
N GLU A 142 -20.57 4.16 24.56
CA GLU A 142 -21.51 3.84 23.47
C GLU A 142 -21.02 2.68 22.59
N LEU A 143 -19.71 2.53 22.41
CA LEU A 143 -19.09 1.43 21.67
C LEU A 143 -19.04 0.11 22.46
N GLY A 144 -19.47 0.11 23.73
CA GLY A 144 -19.48 -1.06 24.62
C GLY A 144 -18.23 -1.24 25.49
N TYR A 145 -17.49 -0.16 25.74
CA TYR A 145 -16.41 -0.12 26.74
C TYR A 145 -16.96 0.42 28.07
N GLU A 146 -17.47 -0.47 28.92
CA GLU A 146 -18.12 -0.07 30.18
C GLU A 146 -17.15 -0.03 31.38
N LYS A 147 -16.13 -0.89 31.35
CA LYS A 147 -15.18 -1.10 32.44
C LYS A 147 -13.75 -1.08 31.92
N ASP A 148 -12.84 -0.66 32.79
CA ASP A 148 -11.39 -0.77 32.59
C ASP A 148 -10.90 -2.21 32.78
N CYS A 149 -9.61 -2.46 32.47
CA CYS A 149 -9.00 -3.78 32.60
C CYS A 149 -8.99 -4.33 34.04
N TYR A 150 -9.23 -3.47 35.05
CA TYR A 150 -9.34 -3.85 36.46
C TYR A 150 -10.80 -4.04 36.92
N GLY A 151 -11.76 -3.96 35.99
CA GLY A 151 -13.19 -4.13 36.26
C GLY A 151 -13.88 -2.92 36.88
N LYS A 152 -13.22 -1.76 36.98
CA LYS A 152 -13.84 -0.51 37.46
C LYS A 152 -14.59 0.17 36.32
N LYS A 153 -15.65 0.91 36.65
CA LYS A 153 -16.44 1.64 35.65
C LYS A 153 -15.57 2.69 34.93
N LEU A 154 -15.78 2.84 33.62
CA LEU A 154 -15.07 3.83 32.81
C LEU A 154 -15.63 5.24 33.03
N GLU A 155 -14.85 6.08 33.70
CA GLU A 155 -15.21 7.45 34.09
C GLU A 155 -14.15 8.48 33.71
N ARG A 156 -12.88 8.07 33.59
CA ARG A 156 -11.73 8.94 33.30
C ARG A 156 -11.00 8.52 32.02
N ASP A 157 -10.27 9.45 31.45
CA ASP A 157 -9.51 9.29 30.19
C ASP A 157 -8.11 8.69 30.38
N ASP A 158 -7.69 8.47 31.63
CA ASP A 158 -6.43 7.84 32.04
C ASP A 158 -6.57 6.37 32.41
N GLN A 159 -7.81 5.84 32.44
CA GLN A 159 -8.07 4.43 32.69
C GLN A 159 -7.63 3.57 31.50
N ILE A 160 -7.10 2.38 31.80
CA ILE A 160 -6.58 1.45 30.80
C ILE A 160 -7.71 0.50 30.41
N LEU A 161 -8.03 0.46 29.13
CA LEU A 161 -9.06 -0.39 28.54
C LEU A 161 -8.41 -1.52 27.74
N GLU A 162 -9.00 -2.70 27.79
CA GLU A 162 -8.62 -3.84 26.94
C GLU A 162 -9.27 -3.70 25.57
N LEU A 163 -8.45 -3.65 24.51
CA LEU A 163 -8.90 -3.47 23.12
C LEU A 163 -9.64 -4.71 22.63
N LYS A 164 -10.89 -4.53 22.17
CA LYS A 164 -11.69 -5.63 21.61
C LYS A 164 -11.05 -6.15 20.30
N PRO A 165 -11.19 -7.43 19.98
CA PRO A 165 -10.43 -8.08 18.90
C PRO A 165 -10.67 -7.54 17.48
N HIS A 166 -11.81 -6.88 17.23
CA HIS A 166 -12.14 -6.28 15.93
C HIS A 166 -11.91 -4.76 15.87
N ASP A 167 -11.52 -4.14 16.98
CA ASP A 167 -11.41 -2.70 17.07
C ASP A 167 -10.01 -2.24 16.61
N VAL A 168 -9.96 -1.13 15.87
CA VAL A 168 -8.74 -0.59 15.27
C VAL A 168 -8.60 0.91 15.52
N LEU A 169 -7.35 1.37 15.55
CA LEU A 169 -6.99 2.78 15.56
C LEU A 169 -6.34 3.18 14.24
N LEU A 170 -6.78 4.30 13.67
CA LEU A 170 -6.28 4.78 12.39
C LEU A 170 -5.10 5.76 12.56
N PRO A 171 -4.07 5.69 11.69
CA PRO A 171 -2.93 6.59 11.75
C PRO A 171 -3.26 7.99 11.23
N CYS A 172 -3.05 8.98 12.08
CA CYS A 172 -3.29 10.41 11.85
C CYS A 172 -2.02 11.21 12.16
N ASN A 173 -0.94 10.87 11.47
CA ASN A 173 0.36 11.50 11.66
C ASN A 173 0.53 12.75 10.77
N VAL A 174 0.67 13.92 11.40
CA VAL A 174 0.87 15.20 10.67
C VAL A 174 2.34 15.39 10.24
N LYS A 175 3.29 14.73 10.90
CA LYS A 175 4.74 14.91 10.66
C LYS A 175 5.29 14.05 9.52
N SER A 176 4.52 13.07 9.03
CA SER A 176 4.97 12.16 7.98
C SER A 176 5.02 12.79 6.59
N GLY A 177 4.16 13.78 6.33
CA GLY A 177 3.88 14.28 4.98
C GLY A 177 3.03 13.33 4.13
N ASP A 178 2.68 12.16 4.67
CA ASP A 178 1.76 11.20 4.06
C ASP A 178 0.31 11.69 4.25
N GLU A 179 -0.61 11.21 3.41
CA GLU A 179 -2.04 11.49 3.57
C GLU A 179 -2.55 10.92 4.89
N ARG A 180 -3.32 11.70 5.66
CA ARG A 180 -3.86 11.24 6.94
C ARG A 180 -5.04 10.31 6.71
N ALA A 181 -5.16 9.28 7.54
CA ALA A 181 -6.26 8.32 7.40
C ALA A 181 -7.62 9.00 7.62
N ASP A 182 -7.77 9.86 8.62
CA ASP A 182 -9.03 10.56 8.88
C ASP A 182 -9.51 11.39 7.68
N ASP A 183 -8.62 12.20 7.09
CA ASP A 183 -8.94 12.97 5.88
C ASP A 183 -9.36 12.07 4.71
N LEU A 184 -8.65 10.95 4.49
CA LEU A 184 -9.01 9.99 3.44
C LEU A 184 -10.38 9.35 3.71
N PHE A 185 -10.62 8.83 4.91
CA PHE A 185 -11.84 8.13 5.24
C PHE A 185 -13.07 9.06 5.22
N ILE A 186 -12.94 10.32 5.65
CA ILE A 186 -14.00 11.34 5.47
C ILE A 186 -14.30 11.58 3.98
N ASN A 187 -13.27 11.59 3.14
CA ASN A 187 -13.46 11.74 1.70
C ASN A 187 -14.14 10.49 1.09
N ILE A 188 -13.81 9.28 1.56
CA ILE A 188 -14.47 8.04 1.15
C ILE A 188 -15.94 8.04 1.56
N THR A 189 -16.30 8.46 2.79
CA THR A 189 -17.70 8.51 3.23
C THR A 189 -18.50 9.49 2.38
N LYS A 190 -17.98 10.69 2.13
CA LYS A 190 -18.60 11.69 1.24
C LYS A 190 -18.75 11.19 -0.20
N PHE A 191 -17.76 10.46 -0.70
CA PHE A 191 -17.84 9.80 -2.00
C PHE A 191 -18.96 8.76 -2.06
N VAL A 192 -19.07 7.91 -1.04
CA VAL A 192 -20.11 6.87 -0.95
C VAL A 192 -21.50 7.51 -0.84
N ASP A 193 -21.66 8.56 -0.03
CA ASP A 193 -22.94 9.27 0.12
C ASP A 193 -23.38 9.95 -1.17
N ASP A 194 -22.48 10.71 -1.84
CA ASP A 194 -22.77 11.31 -3.15
C ASP A 194 -23.09 10.23 -4.20
N LEU A 195 -22.45 9.06 -4.11
CA LEU A 195 -22.68 7.94 -5.02
C LEU A 195 -24.07 7.32 -4.78
N LEU A 196 -24.46 7.10 -3.52
CA LEU A 196 -25.79 6.60 -3.15
C LEU A 196 -26.89 7.55 -3.63
N GLU A 197 -26.76 8.84 -3.30
CA GLU A 197 -27.74 9.86 -3.64
C GLU A 197 -27.84 10.10 -5.15
N LYS A 198 -26.72 10.44 -5.80
CA LYS A 198 -26.75 10.95 -7.19
C LYS A 198 -26.75 9.85 -8.24
N PHE A 199 -26.14 8.70 -7.95
CA PHE A 199 -26.04 7.64 -8.94
C PHE A 199 -27.07 6.53 -8.74
N TYR A 200 -27.30 6.14 -7.49
CA TYR A 200 -28.22 5.06 -7.12
C TYR A 200 -29.62 5.54 -6.72
N GLY A 201 -29.80 6.83 -6.39
CA GLY A 201 -31.09 7.38 -5.95
C GLY A 201 -31.51 6.86 -4.58
N LEU A 202 -30.54 6.59 -3.71
CA LEU A 202 -30.73 6.12 -2.33
C LEU A 202 -30.35 7.22 -1.33
N ASP A 203 -30.87 7.13 -0.11
CA ASP A 203 -30.49 8.06 0.95
C ASP A 203 -29.00 7.92 1.31
N ARG A 204 -28.41 9.02 1.79
CA ARG A 204 -27.05 9.03 2.32
C ARG A 204 -26.93 8.13 3.54
N PHE A 205 -25.80 7.45 3.67
CA PHE A 205 -25.58 6.46 4.72
C PHE A 205 -24.75 7.03 5.87
N PHE A 206 -23.64 7.72 5.58
CA PHE A 206 -22.69 8.13 6.61
C PHE A 206 -23.02 9.48 7.22
N ASN A 207 -23.26 10.50 6.38
CA ASN A 207 -23.45 11.89 6.81
C ASN A 207 -22.34 12.40 7.75
N VAL A 208 -21.10 11.97 7.50
CA VAL A 208 -19.91 12.29 8.29
C VAL A 208 -19.41 13.70 7.97
N GLU A 209 -19.26 14.53 8.99
CA GLU A 209 -18.70 15.88 8.88
C GLU A 209 -17.32 16.00 9.52
N SER A 210 -17.12 15.34 10.66
CA SER A 210 -15.86 15.37 11.42
C SER A 210 -15.25 13.97 11.59
N ARG A 211 -14.02 13.93 12.12
CA ARG A 211 -13.32 12.66 12.38
C ARG A 211 -14.01 11.86 13.49
N GLU A 212 -14.69 12.51 14.42
CA GLU A 212 -15.42 11.87 15.53
C GLU A 212 -16.58 11.02 15.00
N ASP A 213 -17.19 11.40 13.87
CA ASP A 213 -18.26 10.64 13.21
C ASP A 213 -17.77 9.32 12.56
N LEU A 214 -16.45 9.20 12.32
CA LEU A 214 -15.86 7.95 11.83
C LEU A 214 -15.78 6.88 12.93
N ILE A 215 -15.85 7.27 14.19
CA ILE A 215 -15.81 6.34 15.32
C ILE A 215 -17.05 5.45 15.27
N GLY A 216 -16.86 4.14 15.32
CA GLY A 216 -17.92 3.13 15.20
C GLY A 216 -18.20 2.67 13.77
N GLN A 217 -17.65 3.34 12.75
CA GLN A 217 -17.79 2.90 11.37
C GLN A 217 -17.01 1.60 11.13
N LEU A 218 -17.56 0.76 10.25
CA LEU A 218 -16.98 -0.54 9.93
C LEU A 218 -16.02 -0.45 8.76
N GLY A 219 -14.86 -1.07 8.93
CA GLY A 219 -13.86 -1.26 7.90
C GLY A 219 -13.65 -2.72 7.54
N VAL A 220 -12.77 -2.95 6.59
CA VAL A 220 -12.24 -4.25 6.21
C VAL A 220 -10.73 -4.13 6.20
N CYS A 221 -10.06 -4.79 7.14
CA CYS A 221 -8.61 -4.94 7.12
C CYS A 221 -8.22 -6.13 6.25
N MET A 222 -7.13 -6.00 5.51
CA MET A 222 -6.66 -7.06 4.61
C MET A 222 -5.15 -7.01 4.46
N ALA A 223 -4.51 -8.16 4.58
CA ALA A 223 -3.11 -8.33 4.24
C ALA A 223 -2.90 -8.45 2.72
N PRO A 224 -1.81 -7.89 2.18
CA PRO A 224 -1.17 -8.37 0.96
C PRO A 224 -1.09 -9.89 0.88
N HIS A 225 -1.14 -10.39 -0.34
CA HIS A 225 -1.18 -11.79 -0.75
C HIS A 225 -2.37 -12.61 -0.22
N ASN A 226 -3.31 -11.99 0.50
CA ASN A 226 -4.52 -12.62 1.01
C ASN A 226 -5.76 -12.28 0.13
N CYS A 227 -6.84 -13.02 0.30
CA CYS A 227 -8.13 -12.80 -0.35
C CYS A 227 -9.33 -12.79 0.62
N ALA A 228 -9.07 -13.01 1.91
CA ALA A 228 -10.05 -12.85 2.98
C ALA A 228 -9.79 -11.53 3.71
N GLY A 229 -10.74 -10.60 3.65
CA GLY A 229 -10.73 -9.40 4.48
C GLY A 229 -11.36 -9.68 5.83
N VAL A 230 -10.87 -9.05 6.89
CA VAL A 230 -11.44 -9.16 8.25
C VAL A 230 -12.18 -7.87 8.56
N ILE A 231 -13.46 -7.96 8.91
CA ILE A 231 -14.26 -6.79 9.28
C ILE A 231 -13.69 -6.21 10.57
N CYS A 232 -13.61 -4.90 10.66
CA CYS A 232 -13.12 -4.19 11.85
C CYS A 232 -14.00 -2.99 12.15
N ARG A 233 -13.82 -2.39 13.32
CA ARG A 233 -14.51 -1.17 13.74
C ARG A 233 -13.50 -0.12 14.16
N ILE A 234 -13.64 1.08 13.62
CA ILE A 234 -12.76 2.20 13.96
C ILE A 234 -13.16 2.71 15.35
N VAL A 235 -12.22 2.72 16.31
CA VAL A 235 -12.50 3.18 17.68
C VAL A 235 -11.69 4.38 18.12
N GLY A 236 -10.70 4.80 17.33
CA GLY A 236 -9.92 5.99 17.61
C GLY A 236 -8.83 6.25 16.58
N PHE A 237 -7.97 7.20 16.92
CA PHE A 237 -6.89 7.67 16.05
C PHE A 237 -5.57 7.71 16.82
N THR A 238 -4.47 7.52 16.11
CA THR A 238 -3.13 7.57 16.71
C THR A 238 -2.21 8.45 15.89
N LYS A 239 -1.15 8.99 16.51
CA LYS A 239 -0.13 9.78 15.83
C LYS A 239 0.95 8.91 15.20
N VAL A 240 0.97 7.61 15.46
CA VAL A 240 1.88 6.67 14.79
C VAL A 240 1.44 6.42 13.35
N GLN A 241 2.31 5.85 12.51
CA GLN A 241 2.06 5.64 11.07
C GLN A 241 1.44 4.27 10.74
N GLY A 242 1.21 3.41 11.73
CA GLY A 242 0.77 2.04 11.52
C GLY A 242 -0.71 1.77 11.84
N LEU A 243 -1.20 0.62 11.37
CA LEU A 243 -2.48 0.03 11.77
C LEU A 243 -2.33 -0.51 13.18
N VAL A 244 -2.85 0.23 14.15
CA VAL A 244 -2.85 -0.20 15.54
C VAL A 244 -4.10 -1.00 15.81
N ALA A 245 -3.94 -2.29 16.12
CA ALA A 245 -5.04 -3.22 16.31
C ALA A 245 -4.69 -4.35 17.26
N SER A 246 -5.69 -5.10 17.68
CA SER A 246 -5.49 -6.30 18.50
C SER A 246 -4.58 -7.31 17.78
N PRO A 247 -3.67 -8.00 18.50
CA PRO A 247 -2.91 -9.12 17.95
C PRO A 247 -3.79 -10.17 17.26
N TYR A 248 -5.02 -10.37 17.77
CA TYR A 248 -6.00 -11.27 17.15
C TYR A 248 -6.45 -10.83 15.76
N LEU A 249 -6.56 -9.51 15.51
CA LEU A 249 -6.93 -9.00 14.19
C LEU A 249 -5.80 -9.22 13.19
N HIS A 250 -4.56 -8.93 13.61
CA HIS A 250 -3.36 -9.18 12.79
C HIS A 250 -3.24 -10.67 12.46
N ALA A 251 -3.32 -11.55 13.46
CA ALA A 251 -3.32 -13.00 13.24
C ALA A 251 -4.46 -13.46 12.32
N ALA A 252 -5.66 -12.86 12.41
CA ALA A 252 -6.78 -13.17 11.52
C ALA A 252 -6.53 -12.75 10.06
N MET A 253 -5.68 -11.75 9.84
CA MET A 253 -5.20 -11.35 8.52
C MET A 253 -4.04 -12.21 8.01
N ARG A 254 -3.54 -13.16 8.83
CA ARG A 254 -2.32 -13.97 8.63
C ARG A 254 -1.05 -13.12 8.69
N ARG A 255 -0.90 -12.43 9.81
CA ARG A 255 0.17 -11.45 10.02
C ARG A 255 0.85 -11.61 11.37
N ASP A 256 2.17 -11.44 11.30
CA ASP A 256 3.10 -11.76 12.38
C ASP A 256 3.58 -10.49 13.10
N CYS A 257 3.20 -9.30 12.60
CA CYS A 257 3.63 -8.00 13.10
C CYS A 257 5.16 -7.80 13.11
N ASP A 258 5.89 -8.37 12.15
CA ASP A 258 7.35 -8.27 12.01
C ASP A 258 7.81 -7.11 11.10
N GLY A 259 6.90 -6.16 10.81
CA GLY A 259 7.13 -5.01 9.92
C GLY A 259 6.36 -5.09 8.60
N ASP A 260 5.46 -6.06 8.48
CA ASP A 260 4.51 -6.19 7.37
C ASP A 260 3.54 -5.01 7.22
N GLU A 261 3.00 -4.86 6.01
CA GLU A 261 1.99 -3.86 5.68
C GLU A 261 0.59 -4.48 5.64
N ALA A 262 -0.42 -3.77 6.14
CA ALA A 262 -1.83 -4.08 5.98
C ALA A 262 -2.57 -2.92 5.32
N ALA A 263 -3.69 -3.25 4.67
CA ALA A 263 -4.61 -2.28 4.13
C ALA A 263 -5.90 -2.24 4.95
N ILE A 264 -6.50 -1.06 5.08
CA ILE A 264 -7.89 -0.91 5.54
C ILE A 264 -8.72 -0.22 4.46
N MET A 265 -9.96 -0.71 4.31
CA MET A 265 -10.98 -0.19 3.40
C MET A 265 -12.25 0.08 4.20
N LEU A 266 -13.09 1.01 3.74
CA LEU A 266 -14.41 1.21 4.35
C LEU A 266 -15.37 0.10 3.88
N LEU A 267 -16.10 -0.53 4.80
CA LEU A 267 -16.93 -1.70 4.46
C LEU A 267 -17.96 -1.39 3.35
N MET A 268 -18.63 -0.24 3.44
CA MET A 268 -19.64 0.16 2.45
C MET A 268 -19.02 0.42 1.06
N ASP A 269 -17.79 0.95 1.00
CA ASP A 269 -17.05 1.11 -0.26
C ASP A 269 -16.78 -0.26 -0.90
N VAL A 270 -16.30 -1.22 -0.10
CA VAL A 270 -16.07 -2.60 -0.55
C VAL A 270 -17.35 -3.19 -1.13
N LEU A 271 -18.48 -3.09 -0.42
CA LEU A 271 -19.74 -3.71 -0.87
C LEU A 271 -20.29 -3.12 -2.18
N ILE A 272 -20.13 -1.81 -2.40
CA ILE A 272 -20.72 -1.10 -3.55
C ILE A 272 -19.79 -1.07 -4.77
N ASN A 273 -18.48 -0.99 -4.55
CA ASN A 273 -17.51 -0.71 -5.61
C ASN A 273 -16.67 -1.92 -6.02
N PHE A 274 -16.54 -2.94 -5.16
CA PHE A 274 -15.84 -4.16 -5.52
C PHE A 274 -16.55 -4.93 -6.64
N SER A 275 -15.78 -5.46 -7.60
CA SER A 275 -16.28 -6.46 -8.54
C SER A 275 -15.19 -7.39 -9.02
N ARG A 276 -15.48 -8.70 -9.00
CA ARG A 276 -14.61 -9.73 -9.60
C ARG A 276 -14.34 -9.50 -11.09
N LYS A 277 -15.22 -8.76 -11.78
CA LYS A 277 -15.07 -8.43 -13.21
C LYS A 277 -13.96 -7.41 -13.48
N PHE A 278 -13.47 -6.72 -12.45
CA PHE A 278 -12.35 -5.79 -12.56
C PHE A 278 -11.00 -6.47 -12.27
N LEU A 279 -11.02 -7.65 -11.65
CA LEU A 279 -9.81 -8.39 -11.32
C LEU A 279 -9.06 -8.81 -12.60
N PRO A 280 -7.73 -8.68 -12.61
CA PRO A 280 -6.91 -9.14 -13.72
C PRO A 280 -7.08 -10.64 -14.00
N SER A 281 -7.07 -11.05 -15.27
CA SER A 281 -7.27 -12.45 -15.65
C SER A 281 -6.03 -13.34 -15.61
N HIS A 282 -4.87 -12.82 -15.19
CA HIS A 282 -3.64 -13.60 -15.07
C HIS A 282 -3.55 -14.29 -13.70
N ARG A 283 -2.68 -15.30 -13.59
CA ARG A 283 -2.42 -15.98 -12.31
C ARG A 283 -1.97 -14.97 -11.25
N GLY A 284 -2.59 -15.04 -10.07
CA GLY A 284 -2.37 -14.08 -8.97
C GLY A 284 -3.24 -12.82 -9.04
N GLY A 285 -4.03 -12.61 -10.09
CA GLY A 285 -4.90 -11.42 -10.22
C GLY A 285 -6.01 -11.31 -9.17
N THR A 286 -6.30 -12.39 -8.45
CA THR A 286 -7.27 -12.45 -7.35
C THR A 286 -6.65 -12.24 -5.97
N GLN A 287 -5.32 -12.21 -5.88
CA GLN A 287 -4.63 -11.86 -4.63
C GLN A 287 -4.84 -10.37 -4.37
N ASP A 288 -4.81 -9.99 -3.10
CA ASP A 288 -5.05 -8.63 -2.64
C ASP A 288 -6.45 -8.15 -3.02
N ALA A 289 -7.48 -8.98 -2.94
CA ALA A 289 -8.86 -8.57 -3.22
C ALA A 289 -9.79 -9.23 -2.19
N PRO A 290 -10.74 -8.48 -1.58
CA PRO A 290 -11.61 -9.00 -0.54
C PRO A 290 -12.69 -9.91 -1.14
N LEU A 291 -12.32 -11.14 -1.51
CA LEU A 291 -13.23 -12.13 -2.11
C LEU A 291 -14.22 -12.72 -1.09
N VAL A 292 -13.80 -12.75 0.17
CA VAL A 292 -14.56 -13.22 1.34
C VAL A 292 -14.31 -12.22 2.47
N LEU A 293 -15.34 -11.98 3.29
CA LEU A 293 -15.26 -11.13 4.47
C LEU A 293 -15.48 -11.99 5.71
N ASN A 294 -14.53 -11.96 6.63
CA ASN A 294 -14.65 -12.59 7.93
C ASN A 294 -15.26 -11.60 8.94
N GLY A 295 -16.46 -11.90 9.42
CA GLY A 295 -17.17 -11.09 10.41
C GLY A 295 -16.88 -11.45 11.86
N LYS A 296 -16.18 -12.56 12.13
CA LYS A 296 -15.89 -13.00 13.50
C LYS A 296 -14.53 -13.70 13.57
N ILE A 297 -13.68 -13.21 14.47
CA ILE A 297 -12.40 -13.85 14.76
C ILE A 297 -12.63 -15.04 15.69
N TYR A 298 -12.06 -16.19 15.35
CA TYR A 298 -11.95 -17.36 16.21
C TYR A 298 -10.48 -17.66 16.45
N ALA A 299 -10.01 -17.51 17.70
CA ALA A 299 -8.59 -17.59 18.05
C ALA A 299 -7.97 -18.97 17.75
N ARG A 300 -8.80 -20.00 17.57
CA ARG A 300 -8.39 -21.36 17.17
C ARG A 300 -8.17 -21.53 15.66
N GLU A 301 -8.69 -20.60 14.86
CA GLU A 301 -8.71 -20.68 13.38
C GLU A 301 -7.83 -19.62 12.71
N VAL A 302 -7.24 -18.73 13.50
CA VAL A 302 -6.27 -17.73 13.04
C VAL A 302 -4.86 -18.33 13.00
N ASP A 303 -3.88 -17.51 12.60
CA ASP A 303 -2.48 -17.89 12.56
C ASP A 303 -1.94 -18.42 13.91
N ASP A 304 -0.94 -19.31 13.88
CA ASP A 304 -0.48 -20.02 15.08
C ASP A 304 0.42 -19.19 15.99
N GLN A 305 1.05 -18.12 15.48
CA GLN A 305 1.91 -17.27 16.31
C GLN A 305 1.16 -16.61 17.48
N ILE A 306 -0.14 -16.33 17.33
CA ILE A 306 -0.96 -15.79 18.43
C ILE A 306 -1.09 -16.77 19.60
N LEU A 307 -0.91 -18.07 19.36
CA LEU A 307 -1.03 -19.09 20.40
C LEU A 307 0.05 -18.93 21.47
N ASP A 308 1.20 -18.38 21.09
CA ASP A 308 2.34 -18.09 21.97
C ASP A 308 2.27 -16.68 22.59
N PHE A 309 1.17 -15.93 22.38
CA PHE A 309 0.98 -14.63 23.01
C PHE A 309 0.70 -14.81 24.52
N GLU A 310 1.54 -14.18 25.34
CA GLU A 310 1.52 -14.30 26.80
C GLU A 310 0.40 -13.45 27.40
N LEU A 311 -0.33 -14.03 28.37
CA LEU A 311 -1.52 -13.44 28.97
C LEU A 311 -1.33 -13.19 30.48
N VAL A 312 -0.25 -12.50 30.83
CA VAL A 312 0.20 -12.27 32.22
C VAL A 312 0.43 -10.79 32.51
N ASP A 313 0.11 -10.37 33.74
CA ASP A 313 0.41 -9.02 34.24
C ASP A 313 1.85 -8.89 34.76
N TYR A 314 2.46 -10.01 35.14
CA TYR A 314 3.84 -10.09 35.60
C TYR A 314 4.40 -11.48 35.31
N TYR A 315 5.69 -11.53 35.00
CA TYR A 315 6.35 -12.83 34.81
C TYR A 315 6.58 -13.54 36.15
N PRO A 316 6.43 -14.88 36.19
CA PRO A 316 6.72 -15.65 37.38
C PRO A 316 8.22 -15.64 37.70
N LEU A 317 8.57 -15.75 38.98
CA LEU A 317 9.98 -15.81 39.43
C LEU A 317 10.76 -16.93 38.71
N GLU A 318 10.10 -18.05 38.46
CA GLU A 318 10.66 -19.22 37.78
C GLU A 318 11.23 -18.89 36.39
N LEU A 319 10.65 -17.93 35.65
CA LEU A 319 11.19 -17.48 34.36
C LEU A 319 12.62 -16.93 34.55
N TYR A 320 12.82 -16.08 35.54
CA TYR A 320 14.10 -15.43 35.80
C TYR A 320 15.16 -16.44 36.29
N GLU A 321 14.78 -17.35 37.19
CA GLU A 321 15.68 -18.39 37.72
C GLU A 321 16.13 -19.39 36.64
N LYS A 322 15.24 -19.74 35.71
CA LYS A 322 15.57 -20.63 34.59
C LYS A 322 16.38 -19.92 33.50
N ALA A 323 16.10 -18.64 33.26
CA ALA A 323 16.88 -17.82 32.34
C ALA A 323 18.34 -17.65 32.81
N GLU A 324 18.58 -17.47 34.12
CA GLU A 324 19.94 -17.42 34.68
C GLU A 324 20.74 -18.72 34.43
N LYS A 325 20.05 -19.86 34.40
CA LYS A 325 20.64 -21.17 34.09
C LYS A 325 20.80 -21.43 32.59
N GLY A 326 20.32 -20.54 31.72
CA GLY A 326 20.35 -20.71 30.26
C GLY A 326 19.48 -21.85 29.75
N LEU A 327 18.39 -22.18 30.46
CA LEU A 327 17.46 -23.24 30.06
C LEU A 327 16.60 -22.81 28.87
N HIS A 328 16.02 -23.79 28.18
CA HIS A 328 15.17 -23.54 27.02
C HIS A 328 13.82 -22.95 27.45
N SER A 329 13.22 -22.08 26.63
CA SER A 329 11.95 -21.40 26.95
C SER A 329 10.79 -22.36 27.21
N SER A 330 10.80 -23.52 26.55
CA SER A 330 9.79 -24.58 26.75
C SER A 330 9.79 -25.19 28.15
N GLU A 331 10.81 -24.95 28.97
CA GLU A 331 10.85 -25.41 30.35
C GLU A 331 10.09 -24.47 31.28
N VAL A 332 9.73 -23.26 30.84
CA VAL A 332 9.01 -22.27 31.65
C VAL A 332 7.51 -22.36 31.36
N GLU A 333 6.71 -22.45 32.42
CA GLU A 333 5.25 -22.41 32.30
C GLU A 333 4.78 -20.96 32.43
N ILE A 334 4.32 -20.39 31.31
CA ILE A 334 3.68 -19.07 31.24
C ILE A 334 2.29 -19.27 30.64
N GLU A 335 1.31 -18.57 31.18
CA GLU A 335 -0.05 -18.56 30.65
C GLU A 335 -0.06 -17.87 29.28
N MET A 336 -0.31 -18.63 28.20
CA MET A 336 -0.44 -18.10 26.84
C MET A 336 -1.83 -18.41 26.27
N VAL A 337 -2.15 -17.83 25.12
CA VAL A 337 -3.43 -18.05 24.41
C VAL A 337 -3.70 -19.54 24.18
N LYS A 338 -2.67 -20.33 23.85
CA LYS A 338 -2.76 -21.78 23.65
C LYS A 338 -3.37 -22.51 24.84
N GLN A 339 -2.92 -22.19 26.05
CA GLN A 339 -3.39 -22.85 27.27
C GLN A 339 -4.86 -22.50 27.56
N ARG A 340 -5.26 -21.22 27.46
CA ARG A 340 -6.68 -20.80 27.63
C ARG A 340 -7.60 -21.50 26.63
N ILE A 341 -7.17 -21.52 25.36
CA ILE A 341 -7.89 -22.22 24.28
C ILE A 341 -8.05 -23.70 24.62
N GLY A 342 -6.99 -24.36 25.09
CA GLY A 342 -7.00 -25.77 25.47
C GLY A 342 -7.96 -26.09 26.61
N ARG A 343 -8.12 -25.16 27.57
CA ARG A 343 -9.07 -25.29 28.70
C ARG A 343 -10.51 -24.87 28.34
N GLY A 344 -10.73 -24.33 27.14
CA GLY A 344 -12.04 -23.84 26.71
C GLY A 344 -12.45 -22.49 27.33
N GLU A 345 -11.46 -21.74 27.82
CA GLU A 345 -11.65 -20.39 28.36
C GLU A 345 -11.64 -19.35 27.24
N ASP A 346 -12.13 -18.15 27.54
CA ASP A 346 -12.14 -17.03 26.59
C ASP A 346 -10.73 -16.41 26.48
N PRO A 347 -10.08 -16.46 25.30
CA PRO A 347 -8.75 -15.90 25.12
C PRO A 347 -8.76 -14.37 24.95
N TYR A 348 -9.92 -13.75 24.72
CA TYR A 348 -10.02 -12.33 24.35
C TYR A 348 -10.12 -11.37 25.53
N ILE A 349 -10.20 -11.88 26.76
CA ILE A 349 -10.43 -11.08 27.97
C ILE A 349 -9.29 -11.28 28.96
N ASN A 350 -9.03 -10.29 29.82
CA ASN A 350 -7.99 -10.36 30.83
C ASN A 350 -6.63 -10.76 30.22
N THR A 351 -6.26 -10.15 29.11
CA THR A 351 -5.01 -10.41 28.41
C THR A 351 -3.80 -9.95 29.22
N GLY A 352 -3.95 -8.89 30.02
CA GLY A 352 -2.88 -8.37 30.86
C GLY A 352 -1.73 -7.75 30.06
N PHE A 353 -0.79 -7.15 30.78
CA PHE A 353 0.47 -6.64 30.24
C PHE A 353 1.49 -6.41 31.36
N THR A 354 2.79 -6.50 31.04
CA THR A 354 3.85 -6.40 32.05
C THR A 354 4.36 -4.98 32.31
N HIS A 355 4.30 -4.11 31.30
CA HIS A 355 4.84 -2.75 31.39
C HIS A 355 3.82 -1.73 30.87
N ASP A 356 3.46 -0.76 31.70
CA ASP A 356 2.62 0.38 31.29
C ASP A 356 3.46 1.43 30.54
N THR A 357 2.77 2.22 29.71
CA THR A 357 3.35 3.41 29.07
C THR A 357 2.47 4.62 29.36
N ASP A 358 3.06 5.81 29.46
CA ASP A 358 2.26 7.02 29.69
C ASP A 358 1.36 7.34 28.48
N ASN A 359 1.98 7.39 27.30
CA ASN A 359 1.31 7.61 26.03
C ASN A 359 2.20 7.13 24.87
N PHE A 360 1.73 6.11 24.14
CA PHE A 360 2.46 5.53 23.00
C PHE A 360 2.67 6.51 21.82
N ASN A 361 2.02 7.67 21.82
CA ASN A 361 2.20 8.72 20.81
C ASN A 361 3.36 9.69 21.09
N LEU A 362 4.02 9.62 22.26
CA LEU A 362 5.06 10.58 22.65
C LEU A 362 6.43 10.34 21.96
N GLY A 363 6.59 9.20 21.28
CA GLY A 363 7.82 8.83 20.60
C GLY A 363 8.08 9.56 19.28
N ALA A 364 9.17 9.16 18.61
CA ALA A 364 9.46 9.60 17.24
C ALA A 364 8.46 8.95 16.27
N VAL A 365 7.36 9.66 16.00
CA VAL A 365 6.26 9.15 15.16
C VAL A 365 6.59 9.06 13.67
N CYS A 366 7.68 9.67 13.21
CA CYS A 366 8.13 9.60 11.82
C CYS A 366 9.65 9.41 11.80
N SER A 367 10.12 8.45 11.00
CA SER A 367 11.54 8.18 10.84
C SER A 367 12.24 9.30 10.07
N SER A 368 13.40 9.74 10.57
CA SER A 368 14.27 10.69 9.87
C SER A 368 14.70 10.20 8.48
N TYR A 369 14.61 8.88 8.21
CA TYR A 369 14.88 8.32 6.89
C TYR A 369 13.93 8.89 5.81
N LYS A 370 12.69 9.22 6.16
CA LYS A 370 11.72 9.85 5.24
C LYS A 370 12.04 11.32 4.98
N THR A 371 12.60 12.03 5.97
CA THR A 371 12.88 13.47 5.85
C THR A 371 14.20 13.78 5.13
N LEU A 372 15.14 12.83 5.09
CA LEU A 372 16.42 13.00 4.40
C LEU A 372 16.27 12.85 2.88
N PRO A 373 16.60 13.89 2.08
CA PRO A 373 16.27 13.92 0.66
C PRO A 373 17.18 13.04 -0.20
N THR A 374 18.48 12.97 0.12
CA THR A 374 19.44 12.24 -0.71
C THR A 374 20.01 11.01 -0.03
N MET A 375 20.46 10.04 -0.84
CA MET A 375 21.17 8.86 -0.32
C MET A 375 22.46 9.21 0.39
N ARG A 376 23.13 10.30 -0.02
CA ARG A 376 24.35 10.78 0.65
C ARG A 376 24.02 11.21 2.08
N ASP A 377 22.98 12.04 2.25
CA ASP A 377 22.57 12.51 3.58
C ASP A 377 22.13 11.36 4.48
N LYS A 378 21.49 10.33 3.90
CA LYS A 378 21.09 9.10 4.60
C LYS A 378 22.30 8.31 5.10
N VAL A 379 23.29 8.07 4.24
CA VAL A 379 24.51 7.36 4.63
C VAL A 379 25.32 8.18 5.64
N GLU A 380 25.45 9.49 5.44
CA GLU A 380 26.13 10.36 6.38
C GLU A 380 25.46 10.35 7.76
N SER A 381 24.13 10.49 7.82
CA SER A 381 23.37 10.42 9.06
C SER A 381 23.49 9.05 9.74
N GLN A 382 23.49 7.97 8.96
CA GLN A 382 23.74 6.62 9.46
C GLN A 382 25.14 6.52 10.08
N MET A 383 26.18 7.00 9.41
CA MET A 383 27.55 6.94 9.92
C MET A 383 27.75 7.84 11.15
N VAL A 384 27.10 9.01 11.21
CA VAL A 384 27.08 9.88 12.41
C VAL A 384 26.40 9.18 13.59
N LEU A 385 25.37 8.35 13.34
CA LEU A 385 24.78 7.53 14.40
C LEU A 385 25.75 6.42 14.82
N CYS A 386 26.36 5.72 13.88
CA CYS A 386 27.35 4.68 14.16
C CYS A 386 28.52 5.20 15.00
N SER A 387 28.99 6.43 14.77
CA SER A 387 30.08 7.02 15.56
C SER A 387 29.71 7.36 17.00
N LYS A 388 28.42 7.48 17.30
CA LYS A 388 27.90 7.71 18.66
C LYS A 388 27.64 6.42 19.44
N LEU A 389 27.50 5.29 18.75
CA LEU A 389 27.12 4.01 19.35
C LEU A 389 28.35 3.20 19.75
N ARG A 390 28.39 2.73 21.00
CA ARG A 390 29.48 1.85 21.49
C ARG A 390 29.41 0.43 20.94
N CYS A 391 28.22 -0.05 20.61
CA CYS A 391 27.97 -1.42 20.17
C CYS A 391 28.18 -1.65 18.67
N VAL A 392 28.58 -0.63 17.92
CA VAL A 392 28.66 -0.69 16.45
C VAL A 392 30.09 -0.43 15.99
N ASP A 393 30.64 -1.36 15.21
CA ASP A 393 31.92 -1.15 14.51
C ASP A 393 31.69 -0.33 13.24
N GLN A 394 32.23 0.89 13.23
CA GLN A 394 32.09 1.82 12.12
C GLN A 394 32.78 1.30 10.84
N GLY A 395 33.93 0.63 10.97
CA GLY A 395 34.67 0.07 9.85
C GLY A 395 33.89 -1.07 9.20
N ASP A 396 33.26 -1.93 10.02
CA ASP A 396 32.44 -3.02 9.52
C ASP A 396 31.15 -2.52 8.84
N VAL A 397 30.48 -1.51 9.41
CA VAL A 397 29.30 -0.90 8.77
C VAL A 397 29.67 -0.27 7.43
N ALA A 398 30.75 0.50 7.36
CA ALA A 398 31.23 1.09 6.11
C ALA A 398 31.56 0.01 5.07
N ARG A 399 32.23 -1.07 5.49
CA ARG A 399 32.52 -2.25 4.66
C ARG A 399 31.23 -2.87 4.11
N LEU A 400 30.22 -3.09 4.95
CA LEU A 400 28.95 -3.69 4.55
C LEU A 400 28.19 -2.81 3.54
N ILE A 401 28.15 -1.49 3.76
CA ILE A 401 27.53 -0.54 2.83
C ILE A 401 28.22 -0.60 1.46
N ILE A 402 29.56 -0.57 1.44
CA ILE A 402 30.33 -0.61 0.20
C ILE A 402 30.13 -1.95 -0.52
N ASP A 403 30.38 -3.07 0.15
CA ASP A 403 30.40 -4.40 -0.47
C ASP A 403 29.00 -4.88 -0.86
N ARG A 404 28.02 -4.77 0.04
CA ARG A 404 26.68 -5.33 -0.17
C ARG A 404 25.76 -4.42 -0.98
N HIS A 405 25.96 -3.11 -0.94
CA HIS A 405 25.10 -2.17 -1.64
C HIS A 405 25.80 -1.48 -2.80
N PHE A 406 26.79 -0.63 -2.53
CA PHE A 406 27.35 0.25 -3.57
C PHE A 406 28.08 -0.52 -4.66
N MET A 407 28.99 -1.43 -4.30
CA MET A 407 29.79 -2.19 -5.28
C MET A 407 28.95 -3.10 -6.16
N ARG A 408 27.90 -3.71 -5.61
CA ARG A 408 26.93 -4.50 -6.38
C ARG A 408 26.18 -3.65 -7.39
N ASP A 409 25.73 -2.46 -6.98
CA ASP A 409 25.03 -1.53 -7.87
C ASP A 409 25.96 -0.96 -8.96
N LEU A 410 27.17 -0.54 -8.60
CA LEU A 410 28.17 -0.01 -9.54
C LEU A 410 28.51 -1.04 -10.64
N LYS A 411 28.95 -2.24 -10.23
CA LYS A 411 29.32 -3.33 -11.14
C LYS A 411 28.12 -3.84 -11.94
N GLY A 412 26.96 -3.96 -11.29
CA GLY A 412 25.71 -4.38 -11.91
C GLY A 412 25.21 -3.42 -12.99
N ASN A 413 25.20 -2.12 -12.70
CA ASN A 413 24.80 -1.10 -13.67
C ASN A 413 25.80 -1.00 -14.82
N LEU A 414 27.11 -1.11 -14.55
CA LEU A 414 28.13 -1.11 -15.59
C LEU A 414 27.98 -2.31 -16.55
N ARG A 415 27.77 -3.51 -16.01
CA ARG A 415 27.52 -4.70 -16.83
C ARG A 415 26.24 -4.57 -17.65
N LYS A 416 25.17 -4.02 -17.07
CA LYS A 416 23.92 -3.79 -17.82
C LYS A 416 24.08 -2.72 -18.89
N PHE A 417 24.88 -1.68 -18.65
CA PHE A 417 25.14 -0.61 -19.62
C PHE A 417 25.76 -1.13 -20.91
N THR A 418 26.72 -2.06 -20.82
CA THR A 418 27.35 -2.66 -22.02
C THR A 418 26.41 -3.59 -22.80
N GLN A 419 25.35 -4.09 -22.15
CA GLN A 419 24.36 -5.03 -22.73
C GLN A 419 23.00 -4.37 -23.00
N GLN A 420 22.90 -3.05 -22.86
CA GLN A 420 21.62 -2.36 -22.80
C GLN A 420 20.89 -2.29 -24.14
N SER A 421 19.57 -2.08 -24.06
CA SER A 421 18.72 -1.73 -25.19
C SER A 421 18.52 -0.22 -25.30
N PHE A 422 18.03 0.21 -26.46
CA PHE A 422 17.73 1.61 -26.77
C PHE A 422 16.22 1.80 -26.87
N ARG A 423 15.71 2.90 -26.31
CA ARG A 423 14.28 3.22 -26.38
C ARG A 423 14.05 4.52 -27.12
N CYS A 424 13.06 4.55 -28.01
CA CYS A 424 12.63 5.80 -28.62
C CYS A 424 11.89 6.69 -27.62
N GLY A 425 12.33 7.94 -27.44
CA GLY A 425 11.69 8.88 -26.50
C GLY A 425 10.25 9.28 -26.85
N ARG A 426 9.77 8.99 -28.08
CA ARG A 426 8.42 9.36 -28.55
C ARG A 426 7.45 8.19 -28.53
N CYS A 427 7.80 7.08 -29.18
CA CYS A 427 6.90 5.93 -29.33
C CYS A 427 7.20 4.77 -28.37
N ASN A 428 8.24 4.88 -27.52
CA ASN A 428 8.68 3.84 -26.59
C ASN A 428 9.10 2.50 -27.22
N GLU A 429 9.28 2.44 -28.55
CA GLU A 429 9.79 1.25 -29.22
C GLU A 429 11.20 0.93 -28.72
N ILE A 430 11.46 -0.34 -28.44
CA ILE A 430 12.71 -0.84 -27.86
C ILE A 430 13.51 -1.56 -28.93
N TYR A 431 14.77 -1.14 -29.10
CA TYR A 431 15.70 -1.71 -30.04
C TYR A 431 16.88 -2.33 -29.30
N ARG A 432 17.26 -3.56 -29.68
CA ARG A 432 18.48 -4.19 -29.17
C ARG A 432 19.75 -3.45 -29.62
N ARG A 433 19.73 -2.85 -30.82
CA ARG A 433 20.83 -2.06 -31.40
C ARG A 433 20.25 -0.81 -32.05
N VAL A 434 21.01 0.28 -32.05
CA VAL A 434 20.63 1.50 -32.75
C VAL A 434 20.53 1.21 -34.26
N PRO A 435 19.43 1.56 -34.92
CA PRO A 435 19.34 1.52 -36.38
C PRO A 435 20.47 2.35 -37.03
N LEU A 436 20.98 1.90 -38.18
CA LEU A 436 22.15 2.53 -38.84
C LEU A 436 21.90 3.99 -39.25
N ASP A 437 20.64 4.37 -39.50
CA ASP A 437 20.24 5.74 -39.81
C ASP A 437 20.09 6.63 -38.55
N GLY A 438 20.32 6.06 -37.35
CA GLY A 438 20.21 6.73 -36.07
C GLY A 438 18.77 7.10 -35.67
N LYS A 439 17.75 6.63 -36.39
CA LYS A 439 16.35 7.03 -36.18
C LYS A 439 15.49 5.84 -35.78
N CYS A 440 14.39 6.14 -35.10
CA CYS A 440 13.36 5.14 -34.80
C CYS A 440 12.69 4.68 -36.10
N SER A 441 12.71 3.37 -36.40
CA SER A 441 12.08 2.83 -37.61
C SER A 441 10.56 3.10 -37.67
N LYS A 442 9.89 3.19 -36.51
CA LYS A 442 8.44 3.38 -36.41
C LYS A 442 7.95 4.82 -36.50
N CYS A 443 8.68 5.77 -35.92
CA CYS A 443 8.24 7.18 -35.84
C CYS A 443 9.27 8.20 -36.33
N HIS A 444 10.38 7.72 -36.88
CA HIS A 444 11.48 8.48 -37.49
C HIS A 444 12.13 9.52 -36.56
N ASN A 445 11.87 9.40 -35.26
CA ASN A 445 12.48 10.24 -34.24
C ASN A 445 13.97 9.93 -34.12
N PRO A 446 14.88 10.93 -34.24
CA PRO A 446 16.31 10.73 -34.08
C PRO A 446 16.75 10.50 -32.63
N LYS A 447 15.86 10.78 -31.65
CA LYS A 447 16.20 10.65 -30.23
C LYS A 447 15.94 9.23 -29.71
N LEU A 448 16.94 8.37 -29.90
CA LEU A 448 17.04 7.06 -29.26
C LEU A 448 17.86 7.20 -27.97
N ILE A 449 17.26 6.83 -26.84
CA ILE A 449 17.81 7.08 -25.51
C ILE A 449 18.34 5.77 -24.95
N PHE A 450 19.50 5.83 -24.30
CA PHE A 450 20.01 4.74 -23.46
C PHE A 450 19.01 4.39 -22.37
N THR A 451 18.88 3.11 -22.06
CA THR A 451 18.05 2.69 -20.92
C THR A 451 18.76 2.89 -19.59
N ILE A 452 20.10 2.88 -19.58
CA ILE A 452 20.93 3.19 -18.41
C ILE A 452 21.85 4.35 -18.77
N SER A 453 21.82 5.42 -17.98
CA SER A 453 22.69 6.58 -18.17
C SER A 453 24.01 6.43 -17.40
N TYR A 454 25.05 7.14 -17.84
CA TYR A 454 26.33 7.22 -17.14
C TYR A 454 26.18 7.67 -15.67
N GLY A 455 25.35 8.68 -15.43
CA GLY A 455 25.09 9.17 -14.07
C GLY A 455 24.50 8.10 -13.14
N SER A 456 23.73 7.14 -13.66
CA SER A 456 23.24 6.01 -12.88
C SER A 456 24.35 5.04 -12.45
N ILE A 457 25.45 4.98 -13.19
CA ILE A 457 26.59 4.12 -12.89
C ILE A 457 27.49 4.79 -11.86
N VAL A 458 27.73 6.10 -11.96
CA VAL A 458 28.71 6.80 -11.11
C VAL A 458 28.11 7.28 -9.77
N LYS A 459 26.78 7.28 -9.62
CA LYS A 459 26.04 7.79 -8.46
C LYS A 459 26.65 7.47 -7.09
N TYR A 460 27.16 6.25 -6.89
CA TYR A 460 27.70 5.79 -5.60
C TYR A 460 29.23 5.77 -5.51
N MET A 461 29.94 6.12 -6.58
CA MET A 461 31.41 6.03 -6.61
C MET A 461 32.06 6.99 -5.60
N GLU A 462 31.67 8.27 -5.62
CA GLU A 462 32.21 9.26 -4.68
C GLU A 462 31.83 8.96 -3.22
N PRO A 463 30.55 8.68 -2.87
CA PRO A 463 30.20 8.27 -1.52
C PRO A 463 30.97 7.05 -1.02
N ALA A 464 31.18 6.04 -1.88
CA ALA A 464 31.95 4.86 -1.50
C ALA A 464 33.42 5.18 -1.22
N MET A 465 34.04 6.05 -2.03
CA MET A 465 35.41 6.51 -1.83
C MET A 465 35.56 7.34 -0.55
N ASP A 466 34.57 8.17 -0.21
CA ASP A 466 34.57 8.96 1.02
C ASP A 466 34.49 8.05 2.25
N LEU A 467 33.71 6.97 2.20
CA LEU A 467 33.66 5.97 3.27
C LEU A 467 35.02 5.27 3.48
N VAL A 468 35.71 4.89 2.40
CA VAL A 468 37.05 4.27 2.49
C VAL A 468 38.07 5.21 3.11
N LYS A 469 37.99 6.52 2.82
CA LYS A 469 38.92 7.51 3.37
C LYS A 469 38.69 7.80 4.85
N ASN A 470 37.43 7.85 5.26
CA ASN A 470 37.05 8.31 6.58
C ASN A 470 36.94 7.18 7.62
N PHE A 471 36.82 5.92 7.18
CA PHE A 471 36.63 4.77 8.06
C PHE A 471 37.65 3.67 7.78
N ASN A 472 38.00 2.93 8.84
CA ASN A 472 38.95 1.82 8.76
C ASN A 472 38.31 0.59 8.10
N VAL A 473 38.26 0.59 6.77
CA VAL A 473 37.75 -0.53 5.96
C VAL A 473 38.90 -1.45 5.52
N PRO A 474 38.65 -2.76 5.29
CA PRO A 474 39.68 -3.66 4.78
C PRO A 474 40.28 -3.18 3.45
N GLU A 475 41.60 -3.30 3.31
CA GLU A 475 42.35 -2.78 2.16
C GLU A 475 41.82 -3.30 0.81
N TYR A 476 41.41 -4.57 0.78
CA TYR A 476 40.79 -5.21 -0.40
C TYR A 476 39.62 -4.40 -0.97
N ILE A 477 38.75 -3.87 -0.10
CA ILE A 477 37.57 -3.09 -0.52
C ILE A 477 38.00 -1.77 -1.16
N GLY A 478 39.01 -1.11 -0.57
CA GLY A 478 39.58 0.10 -1.15
C GLY A 478 40.21 -0.16 -2.53
N GLN A 479 40.97 -1.24 -2.67
CA GLN A 479 41.58 -1.64 -3.94
C GLN A 479 40.52 -1.99 -5.00
N ASP A 480 39.47 -2.74 -4.65
CA ASP A 480 38.39 -3.12 -5.57
C ASP A 480 37.59 -1.90 -6.06
N LEU A 481 37.34 -0.92 -5.19
CA LEU A 481 36.73 0.35 -5.57
C LEU A 481 37.60 1.14 -6.54
N VAL A 482 38.91 1.24 -6.29
CA VAL A 482 39.85 1.93 -7.19
C VAL A 482 39.91 1.26 -8.55
N LEU A 483 39.96 -0.08 -8.59
CA LEU A 483 39.93 -0.84 -9.84
C LEU A 483 38.62 -0.63 -10.60
N THR A 484 37.49 -0.65 -9.90
CA THR A 484 36.17 -0.39 -10.49
C THR A 484 36.08 1.02 -11.06
N LYS A 485 36.61 2.02 -10.36
CA LYS A 485 36.69 3.40 -10.85
C LYS A 485 37.52 3.51 -12.12
N ARG A 486 38.72 2.93 -12.14
CA ARG A 486 39.59 2.91 -13.32
C ARG A 486 38.91 2.24 -14.51
N TYR A 487 38.18 1.15 -14.27
CA TYR A 487 37.46 0.46 -15.32
C TYR A 487 36.33 1.31 -15.91
N ILE A 488 35.54 2.01 -15.07
CA ILE A 488 34.52 2.96 -15.52
C ILE A 488 35.17 4.09 -16.34
N GLU A 489 36.24 4.71 -15.83
CA GLU A 489 36.97 5.77 -16.54
C GLU A 489 37.55 5.29 -17.88
N SER A 490 37.95 4.03 -17.99
CA SER A 490 38.46 3.47 -19.25
C SER A 490 37.40 3.31 -20.34
N ILE A 491 36.13 3.12 -19.95
CA ILE A 491 35.00 2.93 -20.87
C ILE A 491 34.43 4.26 -21.31
N PHE A 492 34.25 5.19 -20.36
CA PHE A 492 33.58 6.46 -20.60
C PHE A 492 34.54 7.62 -20.90
N GLY A 493 35.84 7.41 -20.72
CA GLY A 493 36.81 8.49 -20.62
C GLY A 493 36.79 9.12 -19.23
N LYS A 494 37.81 9.92 -18.93
CA LYS A 494 37.73 10.90 -17.83
C LYS A 494 36.87 12.06 -18.31
N ASP A 495 36.10 12.69 -17.41
CA ASP A 495 35.40 13.93 -17.73
C ASP A 495 36.39 14.88 -18.44
N ASN A 496 35.98 15.43 -19.60
CA ASN A 496 36.71 16.53 -20.21
C ASN A 496 36.92 17.59 -19.13
N GLU A 497 38.16 18.04 -18.96
CA GLU A 497 38.61 18.99 -17.93
C GLU A 497 37.51 20.00 -17.59
N LYS A 498 36.98 19.92 -16.36
CA LYS A 498 36.11 20.98 -15.84
C LYS A 498 36.94 22.25 -15.78
N GLN A 499 36.45 23.31 -16.40
CA GLN A 499 37.04 24.64 -16.25
C GLN A 499 36.96 25.04 -14.77
N GLU A 500 38.10 25.03 -14.09
CA GLU A 500 38.21 25.45 -12.70
C GLU A 500 38.42 26.96 -12.62
N SER A 501 37.89 27.61 -11.59
CA SER A 501 38.19 29.02 -11.32
C SER A 501 39.63 29.15 -10.83
N ILE A 502 40.29 30.25 -11.22
CA ILE A 502 41.69 30.53 -10.88
C ILE A 502 41.91 30.58 -9.36
N ASP A 503 40.88 30.91 -8.59
CA ASP A 503 40.91 31.01 -7.12
C ASP A 503 41.26 29.70 -6.41
N LYS A 504 41.18 28.56 -7.10
CA LYS A 504 41.56 27.26 -6.53
C LYS A 504 43.08 27.06 -6.44
N TRP A 505 43.85 27.91 -7.10
CA TRP A 505 45.31 27.83 -7.24
C TRP A 505 46.06 29.00 -6.59
N PHE A 506 45.35 29.93 -5.94
CA PHE A 506 45.90 31.11 -5.27
C PHE A 506 45.50 31.17 -3.80
#